data_AF-A0A958IT52-F1
#
_entry.id   AF-A0A958IT52-F1
#
_cell.length_a   1.000
_cell.length_b   1.000
_cell.length_c   1.000
_cell.angle_alpha   90.00
_cell.angle_beta   90.00
_cell.angle_gamma   90.00
#
_symmetry.space_group_name_H-M   'P 1'
#
loop_
_entity.id
_entity.type
_entity.pdbx_description
1 polymer ?
#
loop_
_entity_poly.entity_id
_entity_poly.type
_entity_poly.pdbx_seq_one_letter_code
_entity_poly.pdbx_strand_id
1 'polypeptide(L)'
;HTVNTLPPATLDSFLDHGVVANTIKSDMQTALDQLVQLEALGIDLAAVTAQLQEEGVAAFAKSFHDMMKSIAGKRHHLLAARQQYHLRLGSYEPA
;
A
#
# COMPACT_ATOMS: atom_id res chain seq x y z
N HIS A 1 10.11 -20.08 -10.95
CA HIS A 1 10.70 -19.14 -9.98
C HIS A 1 9.72 -18.00 -9.75
N THR A 2 9.11 -17.94 -8.58
CA THR A 2 8.10 -16.94 -8.21
C THR A 2 8.26 -16.59 -6.73
N VAL A 3 7.70 -15.45 -6.32
CA VAL A 3 7.68 -14.98 -4.93
C VAL A 3 6.24 -14.57 -4.60
N ASN A 4 5.82 -14.84 -3.36
CA ASN A 4 4.57 -14.32 -2.80
C ASN A 4 4.91 -13.34 -1.66
N THR A 5 4.45 -12.09 -1.77
CA THR A 5 4.67 -11.06 -0.75
C THR A 5 3.47 -11.03 0.18
N LEU A 6 3.65 -11.50 1.41
CA LEU A 6 2.58 -11.66 2.39
C LEU A 6 2.69 -10.62 3.52
N PRO A 7 1.56 -10.03 3.96
CA PRO A 7 1.49 -9.34 5.24
C PRO A 7 1.82 -10.28 6.41
N PRO A 8 2.31 -9.77 7.56
CA PRO A 8 2.66 -10.61 8.72
C PRO A 8 1.52 -11.52 9.18
N ALA A 9 0.29 -10.99 9.24
CA ALA A 9 -0.87 -11.80 9.66
C ALA A 9 -1.15 -12.98 8.71
N THR A 10 -0.95 -12.82 7.41
CA THR A 10 -1.11 -13.91 6.44
C THR A 10 0.03 -14.91 6.55
N LEU A 11 1.24 -14.45 6.85
CA LEU A 11 2.37 -15.32 7.14
C LEU A 11 2.13 -16.16 8.40
N ASP A 12 1.65 -15.54 9.49
CA ASP A 12 1.34 -16.24 10.74
C ASP A 12 0.28 -17.33 10.51
N SER A 13 -0.80 -17.02 9.80
CA SER A 13 -1.82 -18.01 9.42
C SER A 13 -1.24 -19.14 8.57
N PHE A 14 -0.35 -18.82 7.63
CA PHE A 14 0.30 -19.85 6.81
C PHE A 14 1.27 -20.72 7.63
N LEU A 15 1.92 -20.19 8.66
CA LEU A 15 2.79 -20.96 9.55
C LEU A 15 2.00 -21.90 10.48
N ASP A 16 0.82 -21.47 10.92
CA ASP A 16 -0.05 -22.27 11.79
C ASP A 16 -0.69 -23.45 11.04
N HIS A 17 -1.22 -23.22 9.83
CA HIS A 17 -2.04 -24.22 9.12
C HIS A 17 -1.88 -24.22 7.58
N GLY A 18 -0.83 -23.61 7.04
CA GLY A 18 -0.54 -23.65 5.61
C GLY A 18 -0.03 -25.01 5.13
N VAL A 19 -0.30 -25.34 3.86
CA VAL A 19 0.21 -26.56 3.21
C VAL A 19 1.21 -26.18 2.14
N VAL A 20 2.42 -26.74 2.21
CA VAL A 20 3.47 -26.52 1.21
C VAL A 20 3.36 -27.56 0.10
N ALA A 21 3.04 -27.12 -1.11
CA ALA A 21 3.01 -27.95 -2.31
C ALA A 21 3.30 -27.12 -3.56
N ASN A 22 3.82 -27.76 -4.61
CA ASN A 22 4.03 -27.10 -5.90
C ASN A 22 2.72 -27.03 -6.70
N THR A 23 1.87 -26.05 -6.37
CA THR A 23 0.52 -25.93 -6.92
C THR A 23 0.39 -24.96 -8.09
N ILE A 24 1.45 -24.24 -8.46
CA ILE A 24 1.38 -23.16 -9.47
C ILE A 24 0.97 -23.65 -10.87
N LYS A 25 1.16 -24.94 -11.15
CA LYS A 25 0.75 -25.59 -12.42
C LYS A 25 -0.31 -26.67 -12.21
N SER A 26 -0.87 -26.77 -11.01
CA SER A 26 -1.94 -27.73 -10.74
C SER A 26 -3.22 -27.30 -11.44
N ASP A 27 -3.97 -28.26 -11.97
CA ASP A 27 -5.33 -28.08 -12.49
C ASP A 27 -5.51 -26.95 -13.52
N MET A 28 -4.50 -26.73 -14.36
CA MET A 28 -4.49 -25.65 -15.36
C MET A 28 -5.69 -25.69 -16.32
N GLN A 29 -6.17 -26.88 -16.70
CA GLN A 29 -7.35 -27.00 -17.55
C GLN A 29 -8.60 -26.46 -16.84
N THR A 30 -8.80 -26.85 -15.58
CA THR A 30 -9.92 -26.36 -14.77
C THR A 30 -9.84 -24.84 -14.59
N ALA A 31 -8.65 -24.28 -14.38
CA ALA A 31 -8.47 -22.83 -14.29
C ALA A 31 -8.88 -22.11 -15.59
N LEU A 32 -8.54 -22.67 -16.76
CA LEU A 32 -8.96 -22.13 -18.05
C LEU A 32 -10.48 -22.24 -18.27
N ASP A 33 -11.07 -23.39 -17.92
CA ASP A 33 -12.51 -23.60 -18.04
C ASP A 33 -13.30 -22.64 -17.15
N GLN A 34 -12.79 -22.33 -15.95
CA GLN A 34 -13.38 -21.33 -15.06
C GLN A 34 -13.38 -19.93 -15.68
N LEU A 35 -12.30 -19.53 -16.38
CA LEU A 35 -12.26 -18.23 -17.07
C LEU A 35 -13.35 -18.14 -18.16
N VAL A 36 -13.59 -19.21 -18.92
CA VAL A 36 -14.66 -19.26 -19.92
C VAL A 36 -16.04 -19.21 -19.25
N GLN A 37 -16.21 -19.89 -18.11
CA GLN A 37 -17.47 -19.86 -17.36
C GLN A 37 -17.80 -18.47 -16.82
N LEU A 38 -16.81 -17.68 -16.40
CA LEU A 38 -17.02 -16.29 -15.99
C LEU A 38 -17.66 -15.47 -17.12
N GLU A 39 -17.13 -15.59 -18.34
CA GLU A 39 -17.69 -14.93 -19.52
C GLU A 39 -19.12 -15.41 -19.81
N ALA A 40 -19.39 -16.71 -19.72
CA ALA A 40 -20.73 -17.28 -19.90
C ALA A 40 -21.75 -16.77 -18.85
N LEU A 41 -21.28 -16.36 -17.67
CA LEU A 41 -22.08 -15.72 -16.63
C LEU A 41 -22.22 -14.20 -16.83
N GLY A 42 -21.67 -13.64 -17.91
CA GLY A 42 -21.68 -12.21 -18.22
C GLY A 42 -20.63 -11.40 -17.47
N ILE A 43 -19.63 -12.04 -16.88
CA ILE A 43 -18.51 -11.35 -16.22
C ILE A 43 -17.43 -11.05 -17.25
N ASP A 44 -17.35 -9.77 -17.64
CA ASP A 44 -16.29 -9.28 -18.52
C ASP A 44 -15.00 -9.04 -17.74
N LEU A 45 -14.06 -9.99 -17.84
CA LEU A 45 -12.76 -9.91 -17.17
C LEU A 45 -11.91 -8.74 -17.68
N ALA A 46 -12.05 -8.32 -18.94
CA ALA A 46 -11.32 -7.18 -19.47
C ALA A 46 -11.81 -5.87 -18.82
N ALA A 47 -13.13 -5.71 -18.67
CA ALA A 47 -13.70 -4.57 -17.96
C ALA A 47 -13.30 -4.56 -16.48
N VAL A 48 -13.37 -5.70 -15.79
CA VAL A 48 -12.97 -5.82 -14.38
C VAL A 48 -11.50 -5.47 -14.18
N THR A 49 -10.61 -6.00 -15.02
CA THR A 49 -9.17 -5.72 -14.89
C THR A 49 -8.83 -4.27 -15.21
N ALA A 50 -9.51 -3.64 -16.18
CA ALA A 50 -9.35 -2.22 -16.47
C ALA A 50 -9.79 -1.35 -15.28
N GLN A 51 -10.94 -1.66 -14.67
CA GLN A 51 -11.42 -0.95 -13.49
C GLN A 51 -10.44 -1.10 -12.31
N LEU A 52 -10.00 -2.32 -12.00
CA LEU A 52 -9.05 -2.58 -10.91
C LEU A 52 -7.72 -1.85 -11.12
N GLN A 53 -7.26 -1.73 -12.37
CA GLN A 53 -6.05 -0.98 -12.69
C GLN A 53 -6.23 0.52 -12.40
N GLU A 54 -7.34 1.12 -12.85
CA GLU A 54 -7.63 2.54 -12.61
C GLU A 54 -7.74 2.84 -11.11
N GLU A 55 -8.52 2.03 -10.39
CA GLU A 55 -8.68 2.14 -8.93
C GLU A 55 -7.35 1.96 -8.21
N GLY A 56 -6.53 1.01 -8.65
CA GLY A 56 -5.19 0.79 -8.12
C GLY A 56 -4.30 2.01 -8.27
N VAL A 57 -4.23 2.61 -9.47
CA VAL A 57 -3.45 3.85 -9.71
C VAL A 57 -3.96 4.98 -8.81
N ALA A 58 -5.27 5.16 -8.71
CA ALA A 58 -5.88 6.18 -7.87
C ALA A 58 -5.54 5.98 -6.37
N ALA A 59 -5.60 4.74 -5.87
CA ALA A 59 -5.27 4.40 -4.49
C ALA A 59 -3.79 4.67 -4.17
N PHE A 60 -2.89 4.34 -5.10
CA PHE A 60 -1.46 4.63 -4.96
C PHE A 60 -1.19 6.13 -4.96
N ALA A 61 -1.79 6.87 -5.90
CA ALA A 61 -1.67 8.33 -5.97
C ALA A 61 -2.19 8.99 -4.68
N LYS A 62 -3.34 8.54 -4.16
CA LYS A 62 -3.88 9.02 -2.89
C LYS A 62 -2.92 8.75 -1.73
N SER A 63 -2.40 7.53 -1.61
CA SER A 63 -1.46 7.15 -0.55
C SER A 63 -0.19 8.01 -0.59
N PHE A 64 0.31 8.31 -1.79
CA PHE A 64 1.46 9.19 -1.97
C PHE A 64 1.16 10.65 -1.55
N HIS A 65 0.01 11.20 -1.95
CA HIS A 65 -0.39 12.54 -1.50
C HIS A 65 -0.55 12.62 0.02
N ASP A 66 -1.14 11.60 0.65
CA ASP A 66 -1.31 11.55 2.10
C ASP A 66 0.06 11.46 2.81
N MET A 67 1.01 10.69 2.27
CA MET A 67 2.40 10.67 2.73
C MET A 67 3.05 12.07 2.65
N MET A 68 2.91 12.76 1.51
CA MET A 68 3.48 14.10 1.32
C MET A 68 2.85 15.14 2.26
N LYS A 69 1.55 15.06 2.52
CA LYS A 69 0.86 15.90 3.52
C LYS A 69 1.42 15.65 4.92
N SER A 70 1.63 14.39 5.29
CA SER A 70 2.22 14.02 6.59
C SER A 70 3.63 14.64 6.76
N ILE A 71 4.46 14.54 5.72
CA ILE A 71 5.80 15.16 5.70
C ILE A 71 5.71 16.69 5.83
N ALA A 72 4.83 17.33 5.05
CA ALA A 72 4.64 18.78 5.10
C ALA A 72 4.16 19.24 6.49
N GLY A 73 3.19 18.53 7.09
CA GLY A 73 2.71 18.78 8.45
C GLY A 73 3.85 18.68 9.46
N LYS A 74 4.65 17.61 9.41
CA LYS A 74 5.80 17.44 10.30
C LYS A 74 6.83 18.57 10.14
N ARG A 75 7.13 18.97 8.90
CA ARG A 75 8.02 20.11 8.61
C ARG A 75 7.50 21.41 9.23
N HIS A 76 6.21 21.72 9.07
CA HIS A 76 5.60 22.91 9.66
C HIS A 76 5.72 22.93 11.18
N HIS A 77 5.41 21.81 11.85
CA HIS A 77 5.55 21.69 13.29
C HIS A 77 7.00 21.94 13.77
N LEU A 78 8.00 21.40 13.08
CA LEU A 78 9.40 21.58 13.44
C LEU A 78 9.88 23.03 13.25
N LEU A 79 9.46 23.71 12.18
CA LEU A 79 9.81 25.11 11.94
C LEU A 79 9.16 26.06 12.95
N ALA A 80 7.89 25.84 13.29
CA ALA A 80 7.19 26.63 14.31
C ALA A 80 7.81 26.45 15.70
N ALA A 81 8.14 25.22 16.09
CA ALA A 81 8.85 24.95 17.34
C ALA A 81 10.21 25.66 17.39
N ARG A 82 10.95 25.70 16.27
CA ARG A 82 12.25 26.42 16.19
C ARG A 82 12.11 27.93 16.40
N GLN A 83 11.01 28.54 15.95
CA GLN A 83 10.74 29.97 16.17
C GLN A 83 10.40 30.29 17.64
N GLN A 84 9.80 29.35 18.37
CA GLN A 84 9.52 29.52 19.81
C GLN A 84 10.80 29.60 20.65
N TYR A 85 11.92 29.04 20.18
CA TYR A 85 13.23 29.14 20.86
C TYR A 85 14.04 30.39 20.47
N HIS A 86 13.45 31.40 19.83
CA HIS A 86 14.10 32.70 19.66
C HIS A 86 14.09 33.47 21.00
N LEU A 87 14.83 32.94 21.98
CA LEU A 87 15.10 33.56 23.26
C LEU A 87 15.98 34.79 23.02
N ARG A 88 15.44 35.98 23.32
CA ARG A 88 16.25 37.21 23.39
C ARG A 88 17.10 37.10 24.65
N LEU A 89 18.40 36.87 24.49
CA LEU A 89 19.36 37.23 25.53
C LEU A 89 19.23 38.75 25.69
N GLY A 90 18.71 39.21 26.83
CA GLY A 90 18.40 40.61 27.09
C GLY A 90 19.58 41.54 26.79
N SER A 91 19.31 42.83 26.65
CA SER A 91 20.35 43.85 26.45
C SER A 91 21.30 43.86 27.64
N TYR A 92 22.58 43.61 27.36
CA TYR A 92 23.68 43.71 28.31
C TYR A 92 23.83 45.16 28.79
N GLU A 93 23.64 45.41 30.09
CA GLU A 93 24.03 46.65 30.76
C GLU A 93 25.32 46.40 31.55
N PRO A 94 26.48 46.97 31.13
CA PRO A 94 27.67 46.97 31.96
C PRO A 94 27.52 47.98 33.11
N ALA A 95 28.06 47.61 34.27
CA ALA A 95 28.17 48.44 35.48
C ALA A 95 29.21 49.56 35.34
#